data_AF-A0A8C4VTS7-F1
#
_entry.id   AF-A0A8C4VTS7-F1
#
_cell.length_a   1.000
_cell.length_b   1.000
_cell.length_c   1.000
_cell.angle_alpha   90.00
_cell.angle_beta   90.00
_cell.angle_gamma   90.00
#
_symmetry.space_group_name_H-M   'P 1'
#
loop_
_entity.id
_entity.type
_entity.pdbx_description
1 polymer ?
#
loop_
_entity_poly.entity_id
_entity_poly.type
_entity_poly.pdbx_seq_one_letter_code
_entity_poly.pdbx_strand_id
1 'polypeptide(L)'
;HYAGLVQLNSLLGTVSGESLCAAQGMFYYRWNETLVNQAVAPVIKEMERMVYVAFSEYFFNSAMDAYYRAGDGCVLFQVPKDLEVLLRASFLGSIIMLSPAVVDAPLKLVLQVLAPPLWTIKPSGTSVSVVAVLNISLVPVNHPAIQLSSMTMDAKLSAKVSLRGKALQVQLDLRRFRIYSKQSALESLALFPLQTPLKTLLQLTIMPILNERTKKGVPIPLPEGMDFTKEVVTSHMGFITVGADLHFSKGLREVIEKYQPAQPSPATAPPDSNSSLLSSFKTTEPQASLS
;
A
#
# COMPACT_ATOMS: atom_id res chain seq x y z
N HIS A 1 12.93 -8.37 8.72
CA HIS A 1 11.75 -9.26 8.73
C HIS A 1 10.67 -8.59 9.57
N TYR A 2 9.40 -8.67 9.15
CA TYR A 2 8.22 -7.95 9.67
C TYR A 2 7.90 -6.60 9.03
N ALA A 3 7.32 -6.64 7.83
CA ALA A 3 6.24 -5.78 7.38
C ALA A 3 5.56 -6.42 6.16
N GLY A 4 4.24 -6.64 6.24
CA GLY A 4 3.38 -6.87 5.08
C GLY A 4 3.20 -8.31 4.61
N LEU A 5 2.55 -9.16 5.41
CA LEU A 5 1.73 -10.22 4.83
C LEU A 5 0.52 -9.53 4.20
N VAL A 6 0.61 -9.21 2.90
CA VAL A 6 -0.55 -8.79 2.11
C VAL A 6 -1.44 -10.02 2.00
N GLN A 7 -2.43 -10.15 2.88
CA GLN A 7 -3.44 -11.16 2.69
C GLN A 7 -4.46 -10.61 1.69
N LEU A 8 -4.13 -10.80 0.41
CA LEU A 8 -5.06 -10.79 -0.71
C LEU A 8 -6.00 -12.01 -0.58
N ASN A 9 -6.68 -12.15 0.56
CA ASN A 9 -7.75 -13.13 0.68
C ASN A 9 -8.91 -12.61 -0.16
N SER A 10 -9.21 -13.37 -1.22
CA SER A 10 -10.25 -13.12 -2.24
C SER A 10 -9.97 -11.99 -3.22
N LEU A 11 -9.03 -12.21 -4.13
CA LEU A 11 -9.06 -11.55 -5.44
C LEU A 11 -8.90 -12.60 -6.54
N LEU A 12 -9.98 -13.35 -6.75
CA LEU A 12 -10.29 -13.99 -8.02
C LEU A 12 -11.79 -13.80 -8.26
N GLY A 13 -12.12 -12.90 -9.18
CA GLY A 13 -13.42 -12.74 -9.79
C GLY A 13 -13.17 -12.38 -11.25
N THR A 14 -13.43 -13.36 -12.13
CA THR A 14 -13.11 -13.39 -13.55
C THR A 14 -13.76 -12.28 -14.37
N VAL A 15 -13.09 -11.93 -15.46
CA VAL A 15 -13.57 -11.07 -16.53
C VAL A 15 -14.53 -11.81 -17.46
N SER A 16 -15.71 -11.22 -17.69
CA SER A 16 -16.41 -11.19 -18.99
C SER A 16 -17.73 -10.40 -18.89
N GLY A 17 -17.99 -9.56 -19.89
CA GLY A 17 -19.34 -9.16 -20.33
C GLY A 17 -19.95 -7.97 -19.61
N GLU A 18 -20.63 -8.22 -18.51
CA GLU A 18 -21.51 -7.22 -17.87
C GLU A 18 -21.71 -7.64 -16.41
N SER A 19 -20.75 -7.41 -15.51
CA SER A 19 -20.96 -7.54 -14.05
C SER A 19 -19.74 -7.06 -13.27
N LEU A 20 -19.93 -6.03 -12.44
CA LEU A 20 -18.96 -5.52 -11.47
C LEU A 20 -18.77 -6.52 -10.32
N CYS A 21 -17.55 -7.04 -10.12
CA CYS A 21 -17.14 -7.70 -8.88
C CYS A 21 -16.34 -6.71 -8.02
N ALA A 22 -16.77 -6.49 -6.77
CA ALA A 22 -16.04 -5.67 -5.79
C ALA A 22 -15.29 -6.57 -4.80
N ALA A 23 -13.97 -6.41 -4.72
CA ALA A 23 -13.14 -7.01 -3.68
C ALA A 23 -12.73 -5.94 -2.66
N GLN A 24 -12.47 -6.34 -1.41
CA GLN A 24 -12.19 -5.44 -0.29
C GLN A 24 -10.86 -4.67 -0.37
N GLY A 25 -10.10 -4.78 -1.47
CA GLY A 25 -8.78 -4.21 -1.77
C GLY A 25 -8.26 -3.13 -0.82
N MET A 26 -7.74 -3.54 0.34
CA MET A 26 -7.24 -2.65 1.39
C MET A 26 -6.06 -3.26 2.12
N PHE A 27 -5.26 -2.38 2.72
CA PHE A 27 -4.18 -2.74 3.63
C PHE A 27 -4.65 -2.55 5.08
N TYR A 28 -4.15 -3.38 5.98
CA TYR A 28 -4.46 -3.32 7.40
C TYR A 28 -3.19 -3.46 8.22
N TYR A 29 -3.15 -2.77 9.36
CA TYR A 29 -2.10 -2.90 10.35
C TYR A 29 -2.68 -3.51 11.62
N ARG A 30 -2.40 -4.80 11.83
CA ARG A 30 -3.07 -5.68 12.81
C ARG A 30 -4.59 -5.79 12.51
N TRP A 31 -5.16 -6.95 12.75
CA TRP A 31 -6.48 -7.38 12.25
C TRP A 31 -7.70 -6.59 12.75
N ASN A 32 -7.53 -5.55 13.56
CA ASN A 32 -8.61 -4.95 14.35
C ASN A 32 -8.98 -3.51 13.97
N GLU A 33 -8.23 -2.83 13.11
CA GLU A 33 -8.50 -1.43 12.77
C GLU A 33 -8.45 -1.20 11.26
N THR A 34 -9.56 -0.71 10.71
CA THR A 34 -9.76 -0.47 9.29
C THR A 34 -10.09 1.00 9.04
N LEU A 35 -9.51 1.55 7.97
CA LEU A 35 -9.91 2.87 7.48
C LEU A 35 -11.33 2.77 6.89
N VAL A 36 -12.18 3.76 7.12
CA VAL A 36 -13.52 3.78 6.51
C VAL A 36 -13.38 4.06 5.01
N ASN A 37 -13.96 3.20 4.18
CA ASN A 37 -13.95 3.40 2.72
C ASN A 37 -14.93 4.51 2.32
N GLN A 38 -14.38 5.66 1.93
CA GLN A 38 -15.12 6.80 1.39
C GLN A 38 -14.92 6.97 -0.12
N ALA A 39 -14.23 6.04 -0.78
CA ALA A 39 -13.98 6.14 -2.21
C ALA A 39 -15.25 5.87 -3.02
N VAL A 40 -15.45 6.67 -4.05
CA VAL A 40 -16.50 6.44 -5.05
C VAL A 40 -16.17 5.19 -5.84
N ALA A 41 -17.19 4.37 -6.13
CA ALA A 41 -17.03 3.18 -6.95
C ALA A 41 -16.48 3.56 -8.35
N PRO A 42 -15.39 2.93 -8.81
CA PRO A 42 -14.80 3.25 -10.10
C PRO A 42 -15.74 2.83 -11.23
N VAL A 43 -16.00 3.74 -12.17
CA VAL A 43 -16.77 3.46 -13.38
C VAL A 43 -15.79 3.32 -14.53
N ILE A 44 -15.57 2.07 -14.95
CA ILE A 44 -14.71 1.73 -16.09
C ILE A 44 -15.57 1.74 -17.35
N LYS A 45 -15.21 2.57 -18.33
CA LYS A 45 -15.91 2.65 -19.62
C LYS A 45 -15.05 2.13 -20.79
N GLU A 46 -13.79 1.88 -20.50
CA GLU A 46 -12.81 1.40 -21.46
C GLU A 46 -13.04 -0.09 -21.78
N MET A 47 -12.92 -0.44 -23.07
CA MET A 47 -13.14 -1.81 -23.58
C MET A 47 -12.01 -2.26 -24.54
N GLU A 48 -10.89 -1.55 -24.55
CA GLU A 48 -9.79 -1.77 -25.50
C GLU A 48 -8.80 -2.87 -25.08
N ARG A 49 -8.97 -3.39 -23.87
CA ARG A 49 -8.11 -4.43 -23.26
C ARG A 49 -8.97 -5.55 -22.72
N MET A 50 -8.37 -6.74 -22.62
CA MET A 50 -9.08 -7.92 -22.12
C MET A 50 -9.55 -7.71 -20.67
N VAL A 51 -8.73 -7.11 -19.81
CA VAL A 51 -9.08 -6.91 -18.40
C VAL A 51 -8.79 -5.49 -17.94
N TYR A 52 -9.58 -5.03 -16.97
CA TYR A 52 -9.36 -3.77 -16.28
C TYR A 52 -9.44 -3.97 -14.78
N VAL A 53 -8.46 -3.45 -14.05
CA VAL A 53 -8.44 -3.43 -12.59
C VAL A 53 -8.39 -1.97 -12.14
N ALA A 54 -9.32 -1.58 -11.27
CA ALA A 54 -9.36 -0.24 -10.71
C ALA A 54 -8.82 -0.21 -9.28
N PHE A 55 -7.96 0.77 -9.00
CA PHE A 55 -7.37 1.04 -7.69
C PHE A 55 -7.82 2.42 -7.23
N SER A 56 -8.67 2.47 -6.21
CA SER A 56 -9.17 3.73 -5.65
C SER A 56 -8.12 4.42 -4.78
N GLU A 57 -8.33 5.71 -4.49
CA GLU A 57 -7.56 6.43 -3.46
C GLU A 57 -7.59 5.70 -2.12
N TYR A 58 -8.70 5.05 -1.77
CA TYR A 58 -8.84 4.27 -0.55
C TYR A 58 -7.83 3.12 -0.47
N PHE A 59 -7.59 2.39 -1.57
CA PHE A 59 -6.56 1.34 -1.63
C PHE A 59 -5.19 1.88 -1.21
N PHE A 60 -4.76 3.02 -1.77
CA PHE A 60 -3.47 3.63 -1.45
C PHE A 60 -3.44 4.26 -0.05
N ASN A 61 -4.51 4.93 0.37
CA ASN A 61 -4.61 5.57 1.68
C ASN A 61 -4.61 4.54 2.82
N SER A 62 -5.26 3.39 2.64
CA SER A 62 -5.19 2.29 3.61
C SER A 62 -3.76 1.76 3.76
N ALA A 63 -2.96 1.73 2.68
CA ALA A 63 -1.55 1.37 2.75
C ALA A 63 -0.75 2.39 3.57
N MET A 64 -0.95 3.69 3.30
CA MET A 64 -0.24 4.76 4.01
C MET A 64 -0.56 4.78 5.51
N ASP A 65 -1.83 4.55 5.88
CA ASP A 65 -2.27 4.41 7.27
C ASP A 65 -1.61 3.21 7.94
N ALA A 66 -1.59 2.04 7.27
CA ALA A 66 -0.96 0.85 7.82
C ALA A 66 0.56 1.03 8.06
N TYR A 67 1.28 1.67 7.13
CA TYR A 67 2.71 1.97 7.31
C TYR A 67 2.95 3.01 8.41
N TYR A 68 2.10 4.04 8.50
CA TYR A 68 2.22 5.06 9.54
C TYR A 68 2.07 4.45 10.94
N ARG A 69 1.05 3.61 11.12
CA ARG A 69 0.79 2.92 12.41
C ARG A 69 1.86 1.91 12.79
N ALA A 70 2.58 1.35 11.81
CA ALA A 70 3.70 0.47 12.07
C ALA A 70 4.89 1.17 12.75
N GLY A 71 4.90 2.51 12.85
CA GLY A 71 5.95 3.27 13.51
C GLY A 71 7.11 3.66 12.60
N ASP A 72 7.01 3.37 11.30
CA ASP A 72 8.06 3.64 10.29
C ASP A 72 8.20 5.14 9.91
N GLY A 73 7.50 6.04 10.61
CA GLY A 73 7.44 7.46 10.29
C GLY A 73 8.55 8.34 10.88
N CYS A 74 9.48 7.77 11.65
CA CYS A 74 10.58 8.50 12.26
C CYS A 74 11.91 8.18 11.57
N VAL A 75 12.61 9.20 11.11
CA VAL A 75 13.87 9.08 10.36
C VAL A 75 14.94 9.95 11.01
N LEU A 76 16.07 9.33 11.34
CA LEU A 76 17.28 10.03 11.77
C LEU A 76 18.18 10.28 10.57
N PHE A 77 18.60 11.52 10.36
CA PHE A 77 19.53 11.88 9.30
C PHE A 77 20.97 11.87 9.77
N GLN A 78 21.84 11.31 8.93
CA GLN A 78 23.25 11.69 8.92
C GLN A 78 23.37 13.05 8.25
N VAL A 79 23.98 14.02 8.95
CA VAL A 79 24.10 15.39 8.47
C VAL A 79 25.35 15.49 7.57
N PRO A 80 25.21 15.83 6.27
CA PRO A 80 26.37 16.08 5.42
C PRO A 80 27.15 17.30 5.91
N LYS A 81 28.47 17.30 5.73
CA LYS A 81 29.35 18.37 6.23
C LYS A 81 28.93 19.77 5.77
N ASP A 82 28.55 19.92 4.50
CA ASP A 82 28.13 21.22 3.96
C ASP A 82 26.84 21.73 4.62
N LEU A 83 25.89 20.81 4.88
CA LEU A 83 24.67 21.14 5.61
C LEU A 83 24.97 21.45 7.08
N GLU A 84 25.92 20.75 7.69
CA GLU A 84 26.34 20.98 9.06
C GLU A 84 26.89 22.41 9.24
N VAL A 85 27.80 22.84 8.36
CA VAL A 85 28.36 24.21 8.38
C VAL A 85 27.26 25.25 8.23
N LEU A 86 26.33 25.04 7.29
CA LEU A 86 25.20 25.95 7.09
C LEU A 86 24.29 26.04 8.31
N LEU A 87 23.95 24.90 8.92
CA LEU A 87 23.12 24.85 10.13
C LEU A 87 23.81 25.56 11.29
N ARG A 88 25.12 25.33 11.49
CA ARG A 88 25.90 26.02 12.52
C ARG A 88 25.90 27.52 12.32
N ALA A 89 26.11 28.00 11.10
CA ALA A 89 26.03 29.42 10.77
C ALA A 89 24.62 29.98 11.02
N SER A 90 23.58 29.24 10.63
CA SER A 90 22.18 29.66 10.78
C SER A 90 21.75 29.79 12.24
N PHE A 91 22.24 28.91 13.12
CA PHE A 91 21.90 28.89 14.54
C PHE A 91 23.01 29.45 15.44
N LEU A 92 24.02 30.12 14.87
CA LEU A 92 25.22 30.55 15.60
C LEU A 92 24.88 31.39 16.84
N GLY A 93 23.96 32.35 16.70
CA GLY A 93 23.50 33.18 17.81
C GLY A 93 22.90 32.36 18.95
N SER A 94 21.99 31.42 18.63
CA SER A 94 21.39 30.51 19.61
C SER A 94 22.43 29.62 20.29
N ILE A 95 23.40 29.11 19.53
CA ILE A 95 24.47 28.24 20.04
C ILE A 95 25.36 29.00 21.03
N ILE A 96 25.79 30.21 20.66
CA ILE A 96 26.66 31.05 21.52
C ILE A 96 25.93 31.44 22.82
N MET A 97 24.62 31.73 22.75
CA MET A 97 23.84 32.07 23.94
C MET A 97 23.64 30.89 24.90
N LEU A 98 23.70 29.64 24.42
CA LEU A 98 23.64 28.46 25.27
C LEU A 98 24.93 28.31 26.10
N SER A 99 26.07 28.11 25.42
CA SER A 99 27.40 28.22 26.01
C SER A 99 28.48 28.06 24.93
N PRO A 100 29.67 28.68 25.10
CA PRO A 100 30.82 28.42 24.23
C PRO A 100 31.26 26.95 24.21
N ALA A 101 31.00 26.20 25.29
CA ALA A 101 31.42 24.80 25.44
C ALA A 101 30.65 23.83 24.53
N VAL A 102 29.45 24.20 24.05
CA VAL A 102 28.64 23.35 23.16
C VAL A 102 28.80 23.72 21.69
N VAL A 103 29.67 24.67 21.36
CA VAL A 103 29.87 25.15 19.99
C VAL A 103 30.25 24.02 19.06
N ASP A 104 31.11 23.09 19.47
CA ASP A 104 31.55 21.97 18.64
C ASP A 104 30.71 20.69 18.80
N ALA A 105 29.60 20.75 19.55
CA ALA A 105 28.75 19.58 19.76
C ALA A 105 28.13 19.09 18.43
N PRO A 106 28.03 17.76 18.21
CA PRO A 106 27.38 17.19 17.02
C PRO A 106 25.94 17.65 16.82
N LEU A 107 25.54 17.84 15.56
CA LEU A 107 24.15 18.11 15.19
C LEU A 107 23.38 16.83 14.92
N LYS A 108 22.12 16.80 15.33
CA LYS A 108 21.17 15.72 15.10
C LYS A 108 19.91 16.27 14.42
N LEU A 109 19.55 15.65 13.29
CA LEU A 109 18.34 15.97 12.53
C LEU A 109 17.38 14.79 12.59
N VAL A 110 16.18 15.02 13.13
CA VAL A 110 15.14 13.99 13.23
C VAL A 110 13.90 14.46 12.50
N LEU A 111 13.43 13.66 11.54
CA LEU A 111 12.18 13.89 10.84
C LEU A 111 11.12 12.93 11.32
N GLN A 112 9.97 13.47 11.72
CA GLN A 112 8.85 12.72 12.23
C GLN A 112 7.59 13.04 11.44
N VAL A 113 7.04 12.06 10.75
CA VAL A 113 5.75 12.19 10.05
C VAL A 113 4.64 12.40 11.08
N LEU A 114 3.78 13.40 10.86
CA LEU A 114 2.75 13.80 11.83
C LEU A 114 1.42 13.05 11.66
N ALA A 115 1.12 12.60 10.45
CA ALA A 115 -0.13 11.92 10.12
C ALA A 115 0.11 10.98 8.93
N PRO A 116 -0.76 9.97 8.70
CA PRO A 116 -0.69 9.14 7.50
C PRO A 116 -0.58 9.98 6.22
N PRO A 117 0.41 9.72 5.35
CA PRO A 117 0.51 10.40 4.06
C PRO A 117 -0.79 10.27 3.25
N LEU A 118 -1.26 11.38 2.69
CA LEU A 118 -2.50 11.39 1.94
C LEU A 118 -2.24 11.24 0.44
N TRP A 119 -2.80 10.19 -0.14
CA TRP A 119 -2.77 9.92 -1.56
C TRP A 119 -3.95 10.60 -2.26
N THR A 120 -3.68 11.26 -3.39
CA THR A 120 -4.69 11.93 -4.21
C THR A 120 -4.45 11.63 -5.69
N ILE A 121 -5.50 11.19 -6.38
CA ILE A 121 -5.50 10.80 -7.78
C ILE A 121 -6.36 11.78 -8.57
N LYS A 122 -5.76 12.37 -9.59
CA LYS A 122 -6.45 13.24 -10.55
C LYS A 122 -6.17 12.76 -11.98
N PRO A 123 -6.98 13.17 -12.96
CA PRO A 123 -6.69 12.87 -14.37
C PRO A 123 -5.31 13.38 -14.83
N SER A 124 -4.83 14.49 -14.26
CA SER A 124 -3.50 15.05 -14.54
C SER A 124 -2.34 14.24 -13.92
N GLY A 125 -2.64 13.23 -13.11
CA GLY A 125 -1.66 12.40 -12.40
C GLY A 125 -1.91 12.34 -10.89
N THR A 126 -1.03 11.60 -10.24
CA THR A 126 -1.18 11.19 -8.84
C THR A 126 -0.15 11.85 -7.94
N SER A 127 -0.53 12.17 -6.71
CA SER A 127 0.35 12.82 -5.74
C SER A 127 0.14 12.34 -4.32
N VAL A 128 1.19 12.44 -3.50
CA VAL A 128 1.17 12.14 -2.07
C VAL A 128 1.53 13.38 -1.29
N SER A 129 0.70 13.75 -0.32
CA SER A 129 0.96 14.87 0.58
C SER A 129 1.47 14.34 1.91
N VAL A 130 2.58 14.89 2.38
CA VAL A 130 3.25 14.48 3.62
C VAL A 130 3.45 15.71 4.48
N VAL A 131 3.01 15.63 5.73
CA VAL A 131 3.27 16.64 6.76
C VAL A 131 4.13 15.99 7.84
N ALA A 132 5.22 16.64 8.18
CA ALA A 132 6.17 16.15 9.17
C ALA A 132 6.73 17.29 10.02
N VAL A 133 7.40 16.94 11.11
CA VAL A 133 8.22 17.87 11.90
C VAL A 133 9.69 17.48 11.75
N LEU A 134 10.51 18.49 11.44
CA LEU A 134 11.96 18.37 11.46
C LEU A 134 12.49 19.03 12.73
N ASN A 135 13.11 18.23 13.59
CA ASN A 135 13.79 18.68 14.79
C ASN A 135 15.30 18.75 14.54
N ILE A 136 15.89 19.88 14.91
CA ILE A 136 17.33 20.12 14.86
C ILE A 136 17.82 20.31 16.29
N SER A 137 18.79 19.50 16.69
CA SER A 137 19.32 19.53 18.06
C SER A 137 20.84 19.43 18.07
N LEU A 138 21.47 20.08 19.05
CA LEU A 138 22.85 19.78 19.45
C LEU A 138 22.85 18.59 20.38
N VAL A 139 23.91 17.77 20.32
CA VAL A 139 24.10 16.63 21.20
C VAL A 139 25.46 16.76 21.89
N PRO A 140 25.56 17.54 22.99
CA PRO A 140 26.82 17.68 23.71
C PRO A 140 27.20 16.38 24.42
N VAL A 141 28.51 16.19 24.63
CA VAL A 141 29.02 15.00 25.33
C VAL A 141 28.49 14.98 26.76
N ASN A 142 27.98 13.83 27.21
CA ASN A 142 27.43 13.60 28.55
C ASN A 142 26.23 14.49 28.94
N HIS A 143 25.57 15.13 27.98
CA HIS A 143 24.38 15.95 28.21
C HIS A 143 23.22 15.53 27.29
N PRO A 144 21.96 15.80 27.69
CA PRO A 144 20.82 15.55 26.82
C PRO A 144 20.88 16.43 25.56
N ALA A 145 20.22 15.97 24.49
CA ALA A 145 20.13 16.75 23.27
C ALA A 145 19.41 18.08 23.51
N ILE A 146 20.00 19.18 23.06
CA ILE A 146 19.48 20.54 23.19
C ILE A 146 18.83 20.93 21.87
N GLN A 147 17.52 21.13 21.85
CA GLN A 147 16.81 21.50 20.65
C GLN A 147 17.13 22.94 20.23
N LEU A 148 17.67 23.11 19.02
CA LEU A 148 17.90 24.42 18.41
C LEU A 148 16.66 24.94 17.69
N SER A 149 15.92 24.05 17.03
CA SER A 149 14.71 24.42 16.28
C SER A 149 13.81 23.21 16.03
N SER A 150 12.52 23.47 15.89
CA SER A 150 11.51 22.51 15.44
C SER A 150 10.64 23.16 14.38
N MET A 151 10.58 22.55 13.21
CA MET A 151 9.97 23.13 12.02
C MET A 151 8.92 22.18 11.47
N THR A 152 7.81 22.74 10.99
CA THR A 152 6.86 21.97 10.18
C THR A 152 7.38 21.88 8.75
N MET A 153 7.34 20.68 8.20
CA MET A 153 7.68 20.38 6.82
C MET A 153 6.41 19.93 6.09
N ASP A 154 6.07 20.63 5.01
CA ASP A 154 5.06 20.22 4.04
C ASP A 154 5.76 19.76 2.74
N ALA A 155 5.56 18.50 2.39
CA ALA A 155 6.09 17.91 1.18
C ALA A 155 4.96 17.38 0.28
N LYS A 156 5.13 17.57 -1.02
CA LYS A 156 4.27 16.98 -2.06
C LYS A 156 5.12 16.13 -2.99
N LEU A 157 4.83 14.84 -3.02
CA LEU A 157 5.42 13.88 -3.93
C LEU A 157 4.51 13.71 -5.15
N SER A 158 5.08 13.58 -6.35
CA SER A 158 4.34 12.96 -7.46
C SER A 158 4.54 11.46 -7.40
N ALA A 159 3.48 10.72 -7.74
CA ALA A 159 3.52 9.27 -7.81
C ALA A 159 3.18 8.83 -9.23
N LYS A 160 4.13 8.15 -9.88
CA LYS A 160 3.90 7.48 -11.16
C LYS A 160 3.64 6.02 -10.90
N VAL A 161 2.43 5.58 -11.21
CA VAL A 161 2.02 4.18 -11.06
C VAL A 161 2.27 3.45 -12.38
N SER A 162 2.82 2.25 -12.30
CA SER A 162 3.08 1.39 -13.45
C SER A 162 2.84 -0.07 -13.08
N LEU A 163 2.38 -0.86 -14.04
CA LEU A 163 2.39 -2.31 -13.93
C LEU A 163 3.73 -2.81 -14.48
N ARG A 164 4.36 -3.77 -13.78
CA ARG A 164 5.54 -4.47 -14.30
C ARG A 164 5.42 -5.96 -13.96
N GLY A 165 5.23 -6.78 -14.99
CA GLY A 165 4.84 -8.17 -14.79
C GLY A 165 3.49 -8.20 -14.08
N LYS A 166 3.43 -8.80 -12.90
CA LYS A 166 2.19 -8.84 -12.09
C LYS A 166 2.15 -7.81 -10.96
N ALA A 167 3.17 -6.97 -10.80
CA ALA A 167 3.28 -6.08 -9.65
C ALA A 167 2.91 -4.64 -10.01
N LEU A 168 1.99 -4.07 -9.25
CA LEU A 168 1.68 -2.64 -9.25
C LEU A 168 2.82 -1.90 -8.54
N GLN A 169 3.65 -1.20 -9.30
CA GLN A 169 4.80 -0.46 -8.80
C GLN A 169 4.51 1.05 -8.77
N VAL A 170 5.20 1.74 -7.88
CA VAL A 170 5.11 3.21 -7.76
C VAL A 170 6.50 3.79 -7.78
N GLN A 171 6.69 4.82 -8.60
CA GLN A 171 7.84 5.71 -8.54
C GLN A 171 7.42 7.06 -7.94
N LEU A 172 8.15 7.52 -6.92
CA LEU A 172 7.91 8.75 -6.20
C LEU A 172 9.00 9.79 -6.51
N ASP A 173 8.58 11.03 -6.73
CA ASP A 173 9.50 12.17 -6.88
C ASP A 173 9.07 13.34 -5.98
N LEU A 174 10.02 13.96 -5.29
CA LEU A 174 9.76 15.14 -4.46
C LEU A 174 9.53 16.38 -5.34
N ARG A 175 8.27 16.83 -5.46
CA ARG A 175 7.87 17.95 -6.31
C ARG A 175 7.88 19.28 -5.56
N ARG A 176 7.23 19.32 -4.40
CA ARG A 176 7.19 20.50 -3.54
C ARG A 176 7.73 20.14 -2.17
N PHE A 177 8.45 21.08 -1.60
CA PHE A 177 9.01 21.00 -0.26
C PHE A 177 8.96 22.41 0.31
N ARG A 178 8.46 22.53 1.53
CA ARG A 178 8.42 23.78 2.28
C ARG A 178 8.63 23.49 3.75
N ILE A 179 9.51 24.24 4.39
CA ILE A 179 9.63 24.29 5.85
C ILE A 179 9.18 25.65 6.38
N TYR A 180 8.62 25.66 7.58
CA TYR A 180 8.21 26.88 8.29
C TYR A 180 8.05 26.58 9.79
N SER A 181 8.13 27.63 10.61
CA SER A 181 7.75 27.59 12.02
C SER A 181 6.27 27.95 12.15
N LYS A 182 5.49 27.14 12.86
CA LYS A 182 4.08 27.45 13.16
C LYS A 182 3.93 28.53 14.23
N GLN A 183 4.98 28.74 15.04
CA GLN A 183 4.95 29.62 16.20
C GLN A 183 5.46 31.03 15.88
N SER A 184 6.30 31.16 14.84
CA SER A 184 6.91 32.44 14.50
C SER A 184 7.11 32.64 13.00
N ALA A 185 6.57 33.75 12.49
CA ALA A 185 6.80 34.19 11.12
C ALA A 185 8.25 34.64 10.90
N LEU A 186 8.87 35.26 11.89
CA LEU A 186 10.26 35.70 11.84
C LEU A 186 11.22 34.51 11.80
N GLU A 187 10.96 33.47 12.60
CA GLU A 187 11.70 32.21 12.49
C GLU A 187 11.51 31.60 11.10
N SER A 188 10.28 31.58 10.57
CA SER A 188 10.03 31.08 9.22
C SER A 188 10.84 31.80 8.13
N LEU A 189 11.05 33.11 8.27
CA LEU A 189 11.91 33.88 7.36
C LEU A 189 13.39 33.49 7.51
N ALA A 190 13.87 33.30 8.74
CA ALA A 190 15.23 32.85 9.01
C ALA A 190 15.53 31.43 8.46
N LEU A 191 14.49 30.62 8.24
CA LEU A 191 14.61 29.26 7.69
C LEU A 191 14.65 29.21 6.15
N PHE A 192 14.44 30.34 5.46
CA PHE A 192 14.46 30.37 3.99
C PHE A 192 15.77 29.83 3.36
N PRO A 193 16.97 30.14 3.89
CA PRO A 193 18.22 29.58 3.37
C PRO A 193 18.31 28.04 3.48
N LEU A 194 17.59 27.43 4.42
CA LEU A 194 17.62 25.99 4.68
C LEU A 194 16.68 25.20 3.75
N GLN A 195 15.80 25.85 2.99
CA GLN A 195 14.81 25.18 2.13
C GLN A 195 15.48 24.23 1.11
N THR A 196 16.40 24.76 0.30
CA THR A 196 17.05 23.98 -0.76
C THR A 196 17.97 22.88 -0.20
N PRO A 197 18.86 23.16 0.77
CA PRO A 197 19.73 22.13 1.33
C PRO A 197 18.98 20.97 1.98
N LEU A 198 17.91 21.25 2.75
CA LEU A 198 17.09 20.20 3.36
C LEU A 198 16.27 19.43 2.33
N LYS A 199 15.75 20.11 1.29
CA LYS A 199 15.13 19.42 0.15
C LYS A 199 16.11 18.45 -0.51
N THR A 200 17.34 18.89 -0.77
CA THR A 200 18.40 18.06 -1.37
C THR A 200 18.74 16.87 -0.48
N LEU A 201 18.86 17.06 0.84
CA LEU A 201 19.06 15.97 1.79
C LEU A 201 17.99 14.89 1.63
N LEU A 202 16.71 15.27 1.59
CA LEU A 202 15.60 14.33 1.40
C LEU A 202 15.64 13.63 0.04
N GLN A 203 15.99 14.35 -1.01
CA GLN A 203 16.10 13.78 -2.35
C GLN A 203 17.21 12.74 -2.47
N LEU A 204 18.33 12.94 -1.78
CA LEU A 204 19.47 12.03 -1.87
C LEU A 204 19.39 10.86 -0.88
N THR A 205 18.72 11.04 0.26
CA THR A 205 18.70 10.03 1.32
C THR A 205 17.39 9.24 1.38
N ILE A 206 16.23 9.91 1.28
CA ILE A 206 14.92 9.29 1.51
C ILE A 206 14.27 8.82 0.22
N MET A 207 14.32 9.63 -0.85
CA MET A 207 13.68 9.26 -2.11
C MET A 207 14.21 7.93 -2.69
N PRO A 208 15.52 7.59 -2.61
CA PRO A 208 16.00 6.30 -3.09
C PRO A 208 15.43 5.13 -2.28
N ILE A 209 15.40 5.24 -0.95
CA ILE A 209 14.87 4.20 -0.04
C ILE A 209 13.38 3.99 -0.30
N LEU A 210 12.61 5.07 -0.43
CA LEU A 210 11.18 4.98 -0.76
C LEU A 210 10.98 4.32 -2.12
N ASN A 211 11.69 4.78 -3.15
CA ASN A 211 11.58 4.22 -4.49
C ASN A 211 12.00 2.76 -4.57
N GLU A 212 13.01 2.33 -3.82
CA GLU A 212 13.40 0.92 -3.74
C GLU A 212 12.27 0.07 -3.17
N ARG A 213 11.62 0.53 -2.09
CA ARG A 213 10.48 -0.16 -1.48
C ARG A 213 9.26 -0.18 -2.41
N THR A 214 8.92 0.96 -3.01
CA THR A 214 7.72 1.09 -3.84
C THR A 214 7.87 0.47 -5.23
N LYS A 215 9.09 0.27 -5.72
CA LYS A 215 9.38 -0.52 -6.93
C LYS A 215 9.23 -2.02 -6.73
N LYS A 216 9.28 -2.54 -5.49
CA LYS A 216 8.88 -3.95 -5.24
C LYS A 216 7.41 -4.15 -5.59
N GLY A 217 6.60 -3.13 -5.31
CA GLY A 217 5.20 -3.06 -5.69
C GLY A 217 4.32 -4.05 -4.95
N VAL A 218 3.05 -4.10 -5.37
CA VAL A 218 2.04 -4.99 -4.82
C VAL A 218 1.59 -5.94 -5.93
N PRO A 219 1.71 -7.26 -5.75
CA PRO A 219 1.28 -8.20 -6.77
C PRO A 219 -0.24 -8.14 -6.95
N ILE A 220 -0.68 -8.03 -8.20
CA ILE A 220 -2.05 -8.25 -8.62
C ILE A 220 -2.20 -9.77 -8.81
N PRO A 221 -3.12 -10.42 -8.08
CA PRO A 221 -3.27 -11.86 -8.15
C PRO A 221 -3.80 -12.27 -9.53
N LEU A 222 -2.99 -13.02 -10.25
CA LEU A 222 -3.39 -13.72 -11.47
C LEU A 222 -3.14 -15.22 -11.28
N PRO A 223 -3.99 -16.08 -11.89
CA PRO A 223 -3.73 -17.51 -11.96
C PRO A 223 -2.31 -17.84 -12.44
N GLU A 224 -1.78 -18.97 -12.00
CA GLU A 224 -0.52 -19.50 -12.53
C GLU A 224 -0.63 -19.75 -14.05
N GLY A 225 0.40 -19.36 -14.79
CA GLY A 225 0.42 -19.49 -16.26
C GLY A 225 -0.30 -18.38 -17.01
N MET A 226 -0.77 -17.33 -16.33
CA MET A 226 -1.33 -16.13 -16.94
C MET A 226 -0.48 -14.91 -16.63
N ASP A 227 -0.19 -14.07 -17.61
CA ASP A 227 0.56 -12.82 -17.47
C ASP A 227 -0.16 -11.65 -18.13
N PHE A 228 0.13 -10.44 -17.66
CA PHE A 228 -0.33 -9.22 -18.32
C PHE A 228 0.58 -8.86 -19.50
N THR A 229 -0.05 -8.33 -20.56
CA THR A 229 0.63 -7.79 -21.73
C THR A 229 -0.08 -6.51 -22.20
N LYS A 230 0.62 -5.66 -22.96
CA LYS A 230 0.10 -4.37 -23.46
C LYS A 230 -0.58 -3.52 -22.38
N GLU A 231 0.07 -3.43 -21.24
CA GLU A 231 -0.42 -2.78 -20.04
C GLU A 231 -0.58 -1.26 -20.28
N VAL A 232 -1.72 -0.72 -19.85
CA VAL A 232 -2.03 0.72 -19.91
C VAL A 232 -2.52 1.14 -18.55
N VAL A 233 -1.90 2.18 -17.99
CA VAL A 233 -2.29 2.78 -16.71
C VAL A 233 -2.91 4.14 -16.98
N THR A 234 -4.17 4.32 -16.58
CA THR A 234 -4.91 5.56 -16.77
C THR A 234 -5.33 6.13 -15.41
N SER A 235 -5.09 7.42 -15.19
CA SER A 235 -5.53 8.10 -13.98
C SER A 235 -6.88 8.77 -14.21
N HIS A 236 -7.81 8.56 -13.28
CA HIS A 236 -9.14 9.16 -13.25
C HIS A 236 -9.29 10.05 -12.02
N MET A 237 -10.47 10.61 -11.78
CA MET A 237 -10.74 11.29 -10.52
C MET A 237 -10.96 10.26 -9.42
N GLY A 238 -10.05 10.18 -8.45
CA GLY A 238 -10.19 9.31 -7.27
C GLY A 238 -9.81 7.84 -7.46
N PHE A 239 -9.42 7.41 -8.67
CA PHE A 239 -8.94 6.05 -8.93
C PHE A 239 -8.03 5.96 -10.16
N ILE A 240 -7.25 4.89 -10.24
CA ILE A 240 -6.42 4.52 -11.38
C ILE A 240 -6.98 3.23 -11.99
N THR A 241 -7.04 3.13 -13.31
CA THR A 241 -7.31 1.88 -14.01
C THR A 241 -6.03 1.31 -14.59
N VAL A 242 -5.88 -0.01 -14.48
CA VAL A 242 -4.85 -0.79 -15.15
C VAL A 242 -5.56 -1.69 -16.14
N GLY A 243 -5.47 -1.35 -17.43
CA GLY A 243 -5.98 -2.16 -18.53
C GLY A 243 -4.87 -3.03 -19.12
N ALA A 244 -5.12 -4.31 -19.36
CA ALA A 244 -4.12 -5.21 -19.95
C ALA A 244 -4.76 -6.34 -20.77
N ASP A 245 -4.01 -6.84 -21.73
CA ASP A 245 -4.29 -8.11 -22.43
C ASP A 245 -3.71 -9.27 -21.60
N LEU A 246 -4.34 -10.44 -21.68
CA LEU A 246 -3.88 -11.64 -21.00
C LEU A 246 -3.10 -12.54 -21.95
N HIS A 247 -1.90 -12.95 -21.52
CA HIS A 247 -1.13 -13.98 -22.19
C HIS A 247 -1.12 -15.25 -21.34
N PHE A 248 -1.37 -16.40 -21.98
CA PHE A 248 -1.42 -17.71 -21.34
C PHE A 248 -0.20 -18.52 -21.75
N SER A 249 0.69 -18.80 -20.80
CA SER A 249 1.91 -19.59 -21.04
C SER A 249 1.69 -21.10 -20.86
N LYS A 250 0.57 -21.50 -20.25
CA LYS A 250 0.10 -22.90 -20.15
C LYS A 250 -1.23 -23.03 -20.90
N GLY A 251 -1.56 -24.25 -21.34
CA GLY A 251 -2.83 -24.50 -22.02
C GLY A 251 -4.00 -24.03 -21.15
N LEU A 252 -4.90 -23.22 -21.74
CA LEU A 252 -6.05 -22.60 -21.06
C LEU A 252 -6.83 -23.61 -20.19
N ARG A 253 -6.91 -24.86 -20.66
CA ARG A 253 -7.57 -25.99 -20.02
C ARG A 253 -6.98 -26.36 -18.66
N GLU A 254 -5.65 -26.41 -18.53
CA GLU A 254 -4.98 -26.73 -17.26
C GLU A 254 -5.20 -25.65 -16.20
N VAL A 255 -5.25 -24.38 -16.65
CA VAL A 255 -5.52 -23.24 -15.77
C VAL A 255 -6.98 -23.28 -15.31
N ILE A 256 -7.94 -23.53 -16.22
CA ILE A 256 -9.36 -23.61 -15.88
C ILE A 256 -9.64 -24.79 -14.94
N GLU A 257 -9.11 -25.98 -15.22
CA GLU A 257 -9.32 -27.18 -14.39
C GLU A 257 -8.75 -27.02 -12.97
N LYS A 258 -7.64 -26.28 -12.80
CA LYS A 258 -7.04 -26.01 -11.47
C LYS A 258 -7.86 -25.07 -10.58
N TYR A 259 -8.63 -24.15 -11.18
CA TYR A 259 -9.42 -23.15 -10.45
C TYR A 259 -10.93 -23.39 -10.53
N GLN A 260 -11.36 -24.54 -11.06
CA GLN A 260 -12.77 -24.91 -11.10
C GLN A 260 -13.26 -25.20 -9.68
N PRO A 261 -14.37 -24.59 -9.21
CA PRO A 261 -14.94 -24.93 -7.91
C PRO A 261 -15.25 -26.42 -7.87
N ALA A 262 -14.85 -27.11 -6.79
CA ALA A 262 -15.20 -28.51 -6.61
C ALA A 262 -16.73 -28.63 -6.75
N GLN A 263 -17.19 -29.39 -7.75
CA GLN A 263 -18.61 -29.73 -7.82
C GLN A 263 -18.99 -30.39 -6.49
N PRO A 264 -20.12 -29.99 -5.86
CA PRO A 264 -20.61 -30.71 -4.70
C PRO A 264 -20.79 -32.17 -5.12
N SER A 265 -20.02 -33.06 -4.51
CA SER A 265 -20.15 -34.49 -4.77
C SER A 265 -21.62 -34.87 -4.56
N PRO A 266 -22.24 -35.64 -5.47
CA PRO A 266 -23.58 -36.15 -5.21
C PRO A 266 -23.51 -36.92 -3.91
N ALA A 267 -24.32 -36.48 -2.94
CA ALA A 267 -24.45 -37.11 -1.64
C ALA A 267 -24.58 -38.62 -1.86
N THR A 268 -23.63 -39.38 -1.33
CA THR A 268 -23.74 -40.83 -1.27
C THR A 268 -25.02 -41.11 -0.49
N ALA A 269 -26.06 -41.57 -1.19
CA ALA A 269 -27.29 -42.00 -0.54
C ALA A 269 -26.93 -43.06 0.51
N PRO A 270 -27.47 -42.97 1.73
CA PRO A 270 -27.22 -43.99 2.74
C PRO A 270 -27.79 -45.33 2.23
N PRO A 271 -27.17 -46.46 2.57
CA PRO A 271 -27.66 -47.76 2.14
C PRO A 271 -29.07 -48.00 2.70
N ASP A 272 -30.02 -48.24 1.79
CA ASP A 272 -31.38 -48.65 2.10
C ASP A 272 -31.35 -49.94 2.95
N SER A 273 -31.60 -49.77 4.24
CA SER A 273 -31.95 -50.86 5.13
C SER A 273 -33.47 -50.95 5.14
N ASN A 274 -34.05 -51.63 4.14
CA ASN A 274 -35.32 -52.37 4.22
C ASN A 274 -35.80 -52.81 2.82
N SER A 275 -35.51 -54.04 2.41
CA SER A 275 -36.45 -54.88 1.63
C SER A 275 -35.88 -56.28 1.39
N SER A 276 -35.93 -57.14 2.41
CA SER A 276 -35.82 -58.58 2.21
C SER A 276 -36.75 -59.34 3.15
N LEU A 277 -38.03 -58.99 3.12
CA LEU A 277 -39.10 -59.88 3.53
C LEU A 277 -40.25 -59.77 2.51
N LEU A 278 -40.74 -60.94 2.10
CA LEU A 278 -41.89 -61.21 1.22
C LEU A 278 -41.61 -61.36 -0.29
N SER A 279 -41.04 -62.51 -0.66
CA SER A 279 -41.48 -63.24 -1.85
C SER A 279 -41.18 -64.74 -1.74
N SER A 280 -41.97 -65.46 -0.95
CA SER A 280 -42.06 -66.92 -1.01
C SER A 280 -43.42 -67.39 -0.46
N PHE A 281 -44.47 -67.17 -1.25
CA PHE A 281 -45.68 -67.99 -1.14
C PHE A 281 -45.68 -68.96 -2.32
N LYS A 282 -45.31 -70.21 -2.02
CA LYS A 282 -45.41 -71.34 -2.93
C LYS A 282 -46.65 -72.11 -2.52
N THR A 283 -47.62 -72.16 -3.43
CA THR A 283 -48.84 -72.96 -3.36
C THR A 283 -48.49 -74.44 -3.38
N THR A 284 -48.98 -75.21 -2.39
CA THR A 284 -49.19 -76.66 -2.55
C THR A 284 -50.43 -77.06 -1.75
N GLU A 285 -51.48 -77.46 -2.46
CA GLU A 285 -52.66 -78.13 -1.90
C GLU A 285 -52.29 -79.46 -1.22
N PRO A 286 -53.08 -79.89 -0.23
CA PRO A 286 -53.35 -81.30 -0.01
C PRO A 286 -54.81 -81.64 -0.35
N GLN A 287 -55.00 -82.78 -1.01
CA GLN A 287 -56.30 -83.44 -1.19
C GLN A 287 -56.95 -83.76 0.18
N ALA A 288 -58.26 -83.56 0.29
CA ALA A 288 -59.18 -84.54 0.90
C ALA A 288 -60.64 -84.20 0.56
N SER A 289 -61.36 -85.21 0.12
CA SER A 289 -62.76 -85.24 -0.32
C SER A 289 -63.74 -85.57 0.81
N LEU A 290 -65.03 -85.27 0.54
CA LEU A 290 -66.26 -85.68 1.23
C LEU A 290 -66.50 -84.98 2.58
N SER A 291 -67.67 -84.38 2.85
CA SER A 291 -69.06 -84.72 2.50
C SER A 291 -69.93 -83.47 2.51
#